data_AF-E1SSK8-F1
#
_entry.id   AF-E1SSK8-F1
#
_cell.length_a   1.000
_cell.length_b   1.000
_cell.length_c   1.000
_cell.angle_alpha   90.00
_cell.angle_beta   90.00
_cell.angle_gamma   90.00
#
_symmetry.space_group_name_H-M   'P 1'
#
loop_
_entity.id
_entity.type
_entity.pdbx_description
1 polymer ?
#
loop_
_entity_poly.entity_id
_entity_poly.type
_entity_poly.pdbx_seq_one_letter_code
_entity_poly.pdbx_strand_id
1 'polypeptide(L)'
;MTDRTITAPNTPGRTAPSSWQTLVEALPQLMLDRELDKQLTTLSALFAQCFPGSYVDWHWRGRRYANLHPACEEQFRLSCNNLLSGRVYAERRVDEAVEAEQKAWLKACGDVITSHGRTQLSRADFNALSDIRVALPEAAYIQAANQYVELFDEQDNSQLFRVNLHQVEAMFGDVVIRVHRSYLVNAAAVTAVERKRNGRYVLKIGETVIPIGDSHLDAVRERHPGWFSQRPNPRPLQSWLYPKGDENGVKLTG
;
A
#
# COMPACT_ATOMS: atom_id res chain seq x y z
N MET A 1 -22.76 4.10 -56.22
CA MET A 1 -21.77 4.46 -55.19
C MET A 1 -22.23 3.82 -53.89
N THR A 2 -21.77 2.60 -53.64
CA THR A 2 -22.08 1.85 -52.42
C THR A 2 -20.92 2.02 -51.46
N ASP A 3 -21.21 2.68 -50.34
CA ASP A 3 -20.29 2.98 -49.26
C ASP A 3 -19.89 1.67 -48.57
N ARG A 4 -18.62 1.28 -48.71
CA ARG A 4 -18.06 0.09 -48.06
C ARG A 4 -17.42 0.53 -46.76
N THR A 5 -18.17 0.41 -45.67
CA THR A 5 -17.63 0.52 -44.31
C THR A 5 -16.65 -0.63 -44.09
N ILE A 6 -15.35 -0.30 -44.08
CA ILE A 6 -14.28 -1.24 -43.73
C ILE A 6 -14.32 -1.43 -42.22
N THR A 7 -14.95 -2.50 -41.75
CA THR A 7 -14.87 -2.92 -40.35
C THR A 7 -13.50 -3.55 -40.11
N ALA A 8 -12.65 -2.89 -39.32
CA ALA A 8 -11.34 -3.43 -38.95
C ALA A 8 -11.48 -4.76 -38.19
N PRO A 9 -10.54 -5.71 -38.35
CA PRO A 9 -10.60 -7.01 -37.71
C PRO A 9 -10.48 -6.87 -36.18
N ASN A 10 -11.50 -7.36 -35.47
CA ASN A 10 -11.50 -7.53 -34.02
C ASN A 10 -10.38 -8.50 -33.63
N THR A 11 -9.29 -7.99 -33.06
CA THR A 11 -8.23 -8.82 -32.49
C THR A 11 -8.65 -9.25 -31.08
N PRO A 12 -8.83 -10.55 -30.81
CA PRO A 12 -9.29 -10.99 -29.49
C PRO A 12 -8.16 -10.86 -28.45
N GLY A 13 -8.46 -10.18 -27.33
CA GLY A 13 -8.07 -10.66 -26.01
C GLY A 13 -6.87 -10.02 -25.31
N ARG A 14 -6.34 -8.87 -25.73
CA ARG A 14 -5.38 -8.12 -24.89
C ARG A 14 -6.17 -7.15 -24.00
N THR A 15 -6.42 -7.51 -22.75
CA THR A 15 -6.98 -6.59 -21.76
C THR A 15 -6.07 -5.37 -21.66
N ALA A 16 -6.63 -4.17 -21.72
CA ALA A 16 -5.85 -2.96 -21.53
C ALA A 16 -5.14 -3.04 -20.15
N PRO A 17 -3.84 -2.69 -20.07
CA PRO A 17 -3.15 -2.65 -18.78
C PRO A 17 -3.88 -1.69 -17.85
N SER A 18 -3.93 -2.01 -16.56
CA SER A 18 -4.54 -1.11 -15.58
C SER A 18 -3.75 0.20 -15.50
N SER A 19 -4.42 1.29 -15.10
CA SER A 19 -3.79 2.61 -14.88
C SER A 19 -2.51 2.53 -14.03
N TRP A 20 -2.53 1.66 -13.02
CA TRP A 20 -1.41 1.35 -12.15
C TRP A 20 -0.29 0.59 -12.84
N GLN A 21 -0.61 -0.39 -13.68
CA GLN A 21 0.40 -1.11 -14.45
C GLN A 21 1.13 -0.16 -15.40
N THR A 22 0.41 0.70 -16.11
CA THR A 22 0.99 1.72 -17.01
C THR A 22 1.92 2.67 -16.26
N LEU A 23 1.53 3.14 -15.08
CA LEU A 23 2.41 3.96 -14.25
C LEU A 23 3.69 3.19 -13.90
N VAL A 24 3.56 1.99 -13.32
CA VAL A 24 4.69 1.16 -12.88
C VAL A 24 5.67 0.87 -14.02
N GLU A 25 5.17 0.58 -15.22
CA GLU A 25 6.00 0.34 -16.40
C GLU A 25 6.78 1.59 -16.84
N ALA A 26 6.22 2.79 -16.63
CA ALA A 26 6.85 4.05 -17.00
C ALA A 26 7.78 4.65 -15.92
N LEU A 27 7.66 4.19 -14.67
CA LEU A 27 8.46 4.69 -13.54
C LEU A 27 9.98 4.64 -13.77
N PRO A 28 10.58 3.59 -14.36
CA PRO A 28 12.02 3.59 -14.63
C PRO A 28 12.49 4.77 -15.49
N GLN A 29 11.74 5.09 -16.55
CA GLN A 29 12.09 6.19 -17.45
C GLN A 29 11.90 7.55 -16.77
N LEU A 30 10.78 7.73 -16.07
CA LEU A 30 10.52 8.93 -15.27
C LEU A 30 11.63 9.22 -14.27
N MET A 31 12.20 8.19 -13.65
CA MET A 31 13.29 8.34 -12.69
C MET A 31 14.67 8.54 -13.32
N LEU A 32 14.86 8.14 -14.58
CA LEU A 32 16.08 8.44 -15.34
C LEU A 32 16.11 9.90 -15.82
N ASP A 33 14.94 10.48 -16.10
CA ASP A 33 14.83 11.89 -16.48
C ASP A 33 15.17 12.80 -15.30
N ARG A 34 16.30 13.52 -15.40
CA ARG A 34 16.76 14.45 -14.35
C ARG A 34 16.06 15.81 -14.37
N GLU A 35 15.30 16.08 -15.43
CA GLU A 35 14.59 17.34 -15.61
C GLU A 35 13.14 17.17 -15.16
N LEU A 36 12.77 17.90 -14.11
CA LEU A 36 11.41 17.87 -13.54
C LEU A 36 10.34 18.14 -14.61
N ASP A 37 10.58 19.07 -15.54
CA ASP A 37 9.67 19.41 -16.62
C ASP A 37 9.38 18.19 -17.51
N LYS A 38 10.41 17.40 -17.83
CA LYS A 38 10.26 16.15 -18.60
C LYS A 38 9.48 15.10 -17.82
N GLN A 39 9.77 14.94 -16.53
CA GLN A 39 9.04 14.01 -15.65
C GLN A 39 7.54 14.34 -15.59
N LEU A 40 7.22 15.61 -15.34
CA LEU A 40 5.83 16.08 -15.25
C LEU A 40 5.11 15.98 -16.60
N THR A 41 5.80 16.28 -17.71
CA THR A 41 5.25 16.13 -19.06
C THR A 41 4.92 14.67 -19.36
N THR A 42 5.84 13.75 -19.08
CA THR A 42 5.63 12.31 -19.27
C THR A 42 4.48 11.81 -18.40
N LEU A 43 4.38 12.26 -17.14
CA LEU A 43 3.26 11.91 -16.26
C LEU A 43 1.93 12.45 -16.75
N SER A 44 1.86 13.66 -17.26
CA SER A 44 0.65 14.19 -17.88
C SER A 44 0.21 13.35 -19.08
N ALA A 45 1.16 12.89 -19.91
CA ALA A 45 0.86 12.02 -21.04
C ALA A 45 0.35 10.64 -20.60
N LEU A 46 0.99 10.03 -19.60
CA LEU A 46 0.55 8.75 -19.03
C LEU A 46 -0.82 8.86 -18.37
N PHE A 47 -1.10 9.97 -17.66
CA PHE A 47 -2.40 10.24 -17.08
C PHE A 47 -3.49 10.27 -18.15
N ALA A 48 -3.27 11.02 -19.24
CA ALA A 48 -4.22 11.09 -20.36
C ALA A 48 -4.42 9.72 -21.06
N GLN A 49 -3.38 8.88 -21.08
CA GLN A 49 -3.47 7.50 -21.58
C GLN A 49 -4.31 6.60 -20.66
N CYS A 50 -4.12 6.71 -19.34
CA CYS A 50 -4.84 5.92 -18.34
C CYS A 50 -6.30 6.36 -18.18
N PHE A 51 -6.56 7.65 -18.37
CA PHE A 51 -7.88 8.27 -18.19
C PHE A 51 -8.25 9.09 -19.43
N PRO A 52 -8.69 8.43 -20.54
CA PRO A 52 -9.02 9.12 -21.78
C PRO A 52 -10.03 10.26 -21.58
N GLY A 53 -9.75 11.41 -22.19
CA GLY A 53 -10.56 12.63 -22.04
C GLY A 53 -10.32 13.40 -20.73
N SER A 54 -9.38 12.95 -19.90
CA SER A 54 -8.89 13.68 -18.73
C SER A 54 -7.44 14.12 -18.91
N TYR A 55 -7.10 15.26 -18.33
CA TYR A 55 -5.80 15.91 -18.44
C TYR A 55 -5.36 16.42 -17.08
N VAL A 56 -4.06 16.50 -16.85
CA VAL A 56 -3.51 17.05 -15.61
C VAL A 56 -2.48 18.14 -15.87
N ASP A 57 -2.69 19.27 -15.22
CA ASP A 57 -1.73 20.36 -15.13
C ASP A 57 -1.00 20.30 -13.80
N TRP A 58 0.33 20.16 -13.89
CA TRP A 58 1.17 20.16 -12.71
C TRP A 58 1.60 21.56 -12.31
N HIS A 59 1.60 21.81 -11.01
CA HIS A 59 2.12 23.01 -10.38
C HIS A 59 3.18 22.61 -9.35
N TRP A 60 4.43 22.98 -9.59
CA TRP A 60 5.54 22.79 -8.66
C TRP A 60 6.02 24.13 -8.09
N ARG A 61 5.96 24.28 -6.76
CA ARG A 61 6.28 25.54 -6.05
C ARG A 61 5.57 26.76 -6.65
N GLY A 62 4.30 26.58 -7.03
CA GLY A 62 3.48 27.62 -7.66
C GLY A 62 3.74 27.86 -9.15
N ARG A 63 4.86 27.36 -9.70
CA ARG A 63 5.11 27.42 -11.15
C ARG A 63 4.31 26.32 -11.84
N ARG A 64 3.64 26.66 -12.94
CA ARG A 64 2.89 25.73 -13.79
C ARG A 64 3.84 25.07 -14.80
N TYR A 65 3.67 23.77 -15.03
CA TYR A 65 4.52 22.94 -15.91
C TYR A 65 3.73 22.28 -17.05
N ALA A 66 2.55 22.81 -17.36
CA ALA A 66 1.56 22.14 -18.20
C ALA A 66 1.53 22.58 -19.66
N ASN A 67 1.07 21.66 -20.51
CA ASN A 67 0.58 21.94 -21.86
C ASN A 67 -0.92 22.28 -21.77
N LEU A 68 -1.28 23.52 -22.06
CA LEU A 68 -2.67 24.02 -22.04
C LEU A 68 -3.61 23.12 -22.88
N HIS A 69 -4.69 22.63 -22.26
CA HIS A 69 -5.87 22.14 -22.98
C HIS A 69 -7.00 23.18 -22.87
N PRO A 70 -7.25 24.00 -23.92
CA PRO A 70 -8.10 25.18 -23.84
C PRO A 70 -9.62 24.91 -23.79
N ALA A 71 -10.06 23.65 -23.88
CA ALA A 71 -11.48 23.31 -24.03
C ALA A 71 -12.07 22.46 -22.88
N CYS A 72 -11.32 22.21 -21.81
CA CYS A 72 -11.74 21.30 -20.75
C CYS A 72 -12.09 22.05 -19.45
N GLU A 73 -13.09 21.57 -18.73
CA GLU A 73 -13.50 22.13 -17.44
C GLU A 73 -12.66 21.53 -16.31
N GLU A 74 -12.23 22.38 -15.36
CA GLU A 74 -11.51 21.94 -14.16
C GLU A 74 -12.46 21.10 -13.30
N GLN A 75 -12.11 19.82 -13.09
CA GLN A 75 -12.93 18.92 -12.28
C GLN A 75 -12.57 19.04 -10.80
N PHE A 76 -11.27 18.94 -10.50
CA PHE A 76 -10.77 19.03 -9.13
C PHE A 76 -9.30 19.42 -9.08
N ARG A 77 -8.86 19.80 -7.87
CA ARG A 77 -7.47 20.04 -7.54
C ARG A 77 -7.00 19.01 -6.53
N LEU A 78 -5.79 18.51 -6.73
CA LEU A 78 -5.12 17.63 -5.80
C LEU A 78 -3.82 18.27 -5.34
N SER A 79 -3.67 18.47 -4.05
CA SER A 79 -2.38 18.77 -3.45
C SER A 79 -1.69 17.45 -3.13
N CYS A 80 -0.67 17.07 -3.90
CA CYS A 80 0.12 15.88 -3.58
C CYS A 80 0.98 16.16 -2.35
N ASN A 81 1.55 17.36 -2.24
CA ASN A 81 2.15 17.92 -1.02
C ASN A 81 2.39 19.43 -1.13
N ASN A 82 3.12 20.02 -0.17
CA ASN A 82 3.44 21.45 -0.14
C ASN A 82 4.22 21.98 -1.35
N LEU A 83 4.81 21.10 -2.16
CA LEU A 83 5.62 21.45 -3.32
C LEU A 83 4.93 21.14 -4.64
N LEU A 84 4.12 20.09 -4.73
CA LEU A 84 3.49 19.63 -5.97
C LEU A 84 1.97 19.54 -5.81
N SER A 85 1.26 20.15 -6.75
CA SER A 85 -0.18 19.99 -6.91
C SER A 85 -0.52 19.70 -8.37
N GLY A 86 -1.61 18.97 -8.59
CA GLY A 86 -2.19 18.70 -9.90
C GLY A 86 -3.58 19.34 -10.00
N ARG A 87 -3.89 19.94 -11.14
CA ARG A 87 -5.25 20.34 -11.51
C ARG A 87 -5.74 19.40 -12.59
N VAL A 88 -6.85 18.74 -12.37
CA VAL A 88 -7.42 17.80 -13.33
C VAL A 88 -8.51 18.48 -14.11
N TYR A 89 -8.41 18.39 -15.42
CA TYR A 89 -9.39 18.85 -16.38
C TYR A 89 -9.98 17.65 -17.09
N ALA A 90 -11.24 17.72 -17.48
CA ALA A 90 -11.85 16.68 -18.29
C ALA A 90 -12.81 17.27 -19.31
N GLU A 91 -12.98 16.58 -20.44
CA GLU A 91 -13.97 16.94 -21.47
C GLU A 91 -15.41 16.76 -20.98
N ARG A 92 -15.61 15.90 -19.98
CA ARG A 92 -16.88 15.59 -19.36
C ARG A 92 -16.69 15.40 -17.86
N ARG A 93 -17.77 15.59 -17.09
CA ARG A 93 -17.76 15.28 -15.66
C ARG A 93 -17.43 13.81 -15.44
N VAL A 94 -16.45 13.54 -14.57
CA VAL A 94 -16.03 12.19 -14.21
C VAL A 94 -16.90 11.64 -13.08
N ASP A 95 -17.13 10.32 -13.09
CA ASP A 95 -17.81 9.63 -12.01
C ASP A 95 -16.92 9.57 -10.76
N GLU A 96 -17.55 9.49 -9.58
CA GLU A 96 -16.86 9.54 -8.28
C GLU A 96 -15.80 8.43 -8.12
N ALA A 97 -16.06 7.23 -8.65
CA ALA A 97 -15.10 6.12 -8.62
C ALA A 97 -13.85 6.41 -9.46
N VAL A 98 -14.03 6.99 -10.65
CA VAL A 98 -12.93 7.38 -11.55
C VAL A 98 -12.14 8.54 -10.94
N GLU A 99 -12.83 9.52 -10.36
CA GLU A 99 -12.20 10.61 -9.63
C GLU A 99 -11.33 10.09 -8.47
N ALA A 100 -11.83 9.14 -7.68
CA ALA A 100 -11.08 8.53 -6.59
C ALA A 100 -9.82 7.81 -7.10
N GLU A 101 -9.92 7.06 -8.19
CA GLU A 101 -8.79 6.39 -8.83
C GLU A 101 -7.77 7.40 -9.37
N GLN A 102 -8.22 8.44 -10.07
CA GLN A 102 -7.36 9.53 -10.56
C GLN A 102 -6.61 10.22 -9.42
N LYS A 103 -7.29 10.50 -8.31
CA LYS A 103 -6.65 11.10 -7.12
C LYS A 103 -5.58 10.18 -6.54
N ALA A 104 -5.87 8.89 -6.40
CA ALA A 104 -4.90 7.91 -5.91
C ALA A 104 -3.68 7.83 -6.84
N TRP A 105 -3.90 7.76 -8.14
CA TRP A 105 -2.86 7.71 -9.17
C TRP A 105 -1.96 8.95 -9.14
N LEU A 106 -2.56 10.15 -9.11
CA LEU A 106 -1.83 11.42 -9.08
C LEU A 106 -1.07 11.62 -7.77
N LYS A 107 -1.64 11.15 -6.64
CA LYS A 107 -0.94 11.14 -5.36
C LYS A 107 0.31 10.27 -5.43
N ALA A 108 0.21 9.05 -5.96
CA ALA A 108 1.35 8.15 -6.13
C ALA A 108 2.43 8.76 -7.02
N CYS A 109 2.04 9.40 -8.14
CA CYS A 109 2.98 10.12 -9.01
C CYS A 109 3.68 11.27 -8.28
N GLY A 110 2.91 12.03 -7.50
CA GLY A 110 3.48 13.11 -6.71
C GLY A 110 4.45 12.58 -5.65
N ASP A 111 4.13 11.46 -5.00
CA ASP A 111 5.01 10.79 -4.06
C ASP A 111 6.31 10.33 -4.75
N VAL A 112 6.25 9.79 -5.97
CA VAL A 112 7.44 9.42 -6.78
C VAL A 112 8.31 10.64 -7.09
N ILE A 113 7.73 11.72 -7.60
CA ILE A 113 8.49 12.93 -7.97
C ILE A 113 9.08 13.62 -6.75
N THR A 114 8.33 13.65 -5.64
CA THR A 114 8.69 14.44 -4.47
C THR A 114 9.56 13.68 -3.48
N SER A 115 9.46 12.35 -3.44
CA SER A 115 10.43 11.47 -2.78
C SER A 115 11.81 11.62 -3.43
N HIS A 116 11.88 11.78 -4.76
CA HIS A 116 13.12 12.14 -5.46
C HIS A 116 13.76 13.43 -4.90
N GLY A 117 12.96 14.36 -4.38
CA GLY A 117 13.43 15.60 -3.78
C GLY A 117 13.78 15.55 -2.29
N ARG A 118 13.46 14.46 -1.57
CA ARG A 118 13.71 14.36 -0.11
C ARG A 118 14.70 13.25 0.29
N THR A 119 14.87 12.23 -0.54
CA THR A 119 15.99 11.27 -0.55
C THR A 119 15.85 10.50 -1.85
N GLN A 120 16.77 10.69 -2.79
CA GLN A 120 16.71 10.07 -4.12
C GLN A 120 16.39 8.58 -4.03
N LEU A 121 15.19 8.16 -4.47
CA LEU A 121 14.95 6.77 -4.81
C LEU A 121 15.90 6.44 -5.97
N SER A 122 16.92 5.63 -5.68
CA SER A 122 17.85 5.19 -6.70
C SER A 122 17.18 4.18 -7.63
N ARG A 123 17.74 3.94 -8.83
CA ARG A 123 17.30 2.83 -9.70
C ARG A 123 17.34 1.48 -8.96
N ALA A 124 18.30 1.31 -8.05
CA ALA A 124 18.40 0.11 -7.22
C ALA A 124 17.24 0.01 -6.22
N ASP A 125 16.81 1.12 -5.62
CA ASP A 125 15.68 1.16 -4.69
C ASP A 125 14.38 0.81 -5.44
N PHE A 126 14.22 1.29 -6.68
CA PHE A 126 13.07 0.96 -7.51
C PHE A 126 13.03 -0.52 -7.88
N ASN A 127 14.14 -1.08 -8.35
CA ASN A 127 14.23 -2.51 -8.64
C ASN A 127 13.87 -3.32 -7.39
N ALA A 128 14.40 -2.92 -6.22
CA ALA A 128 14.05 -3.56 -4.96
C ALA A 128 12.55 -3.44 -4.62
N LEU A 129 11.89 -2.31 -4.85
CA LEU A 129 10.43 -2.19 -4.68
C LEU A 129 9.66 -3.07 -5.68
N SER A 130 10.11 -3.17 -6.92
CA SER A 130 9.52 -4.06 -7.92
C SER A 130 9.65 -5.53 -7.52
N ASP A 131 10.83 -5.93 -7.05
CA ASP A 131 11.10 -7.29 -6.58
C ASP A 131 10.27 -7.59 -5.32
N ILE A 132 10.16 -6.63 -4.39
CA ILE A 132 9.25 -6.71 -3.23
C ILE A 132 7.82 -6.96 -3.70
N ARG A 133 7.30 -6.24 -4.71
CA ARG A 133 5.93 -6.44 -5.20
C ARG A 133 5.66 -7.89 -5.64
N VAL A 134 6.66 -8.53 -6.26
CA VAL A 134 6.56 -9.92 -6.70
C VAL A 134 6.58 -10.87 -5.50
N ALA A 135 7.42 -10.61 -4.50
CA ALA A 135 7.55 -11.44 -3.30
C ALA A 135 6.45 -11.21 -2.25
N LEU A 136 5.81 -10.03 -2.26
CA LEU A 136 4.87 -9.58 -1.23
C LEU A 136 3.67 -10.53 -0.99
N PRO A 137 3.06 -11.15 -2.03
CA PRO A 137 1.96 -12.09 -1.81
C PRO A 137 2.33 -13.31 -0.95
N GLU A 138 3.60 -13.71 -0.95
CA GLU A 138 4.12 -14.84 -0.15
C GLU A 138 4.70 -14.37 1.19
N ALA A 139 4.90 -13.06 1.37
CA ALA A 139 5.45 -12.49 2.60
C ALA A 139 4.37 -12.39 3.70
N ALA A 140 4.72 -12.91 4.88
CA ALA A 140 3.91 -12.82 6.08
C ALA A 140 4.13 -11.47 6.82
N TYR A 141 5.38 -11.01 6.88
CA TYR A 141 5.72 -9.72 7.47
C TYR A 141 7.01 -9.11 6.88
N ILE A 142 7.25 -7.84 7.18
CA ILE A 142 8.42 -7.08 6.74
C ILE A 142 9.04 -6.41 7.95
N GLN A 143 10.34 -6.59 8.13
CA GLN A 143 11.11 -6.02 9.23
C GLN A 143 12.11 -4.98 8.71
N ALA A 144 12.30 -3.90 9.46
CA ALA A 144 13.40 -2.96 9.19
C ALA A 144 14.76 -3.57 9.60
N ALA A 145 15.73 -3.50 8.69
CA ALA A 145 17.11 -3.89 8.89
C ALA A 145 18.04 -2.72 8.51
N ASN A 146 18.17 -1.73 9.39
CA ASN A 146 18.90 -0.48 9.12
C ASN A 146 18.36 0.30 7.90
N GLN A 147 19.13 0.33 6.81
CA GLN A 147 18.78 0.96 5.53
C GLN A 147 18.14 -0.03 4.54
N TYR A 148 17.78 -1.20 5.03
CA TYR A 148 17.19 -2.31 4.28
C TYR A 148 15.87 -2.72 4.94
N VAL A 149 15.13 -3.54 4.22
CA VAL A 149 14.01 -4.32 4.75
C VAL A 149 14.24 -5.78 4.46
N GLU A 150 13.77 -6.62 5.37
CA GLU A 150 13.71 -8.07 5.20
C GLU A 150 12.24 -8.47 5.09
N LEU A 151 11.89 -9.15 4.00
CA LEU A 151 10.59 -9.81 3.86
C LEU A 151 10.72 -11.22 4.40
N PHE A 152 9.80 -11.61 5.29
CA PHE A 152 9.75 -12.94 5.88
C PHE A 152 8.49 -13.66 5.42
N ASP A 153 8.62 -14.91 5.00
CA ASP A 153 7.49 -15.81 4.74
C ASP A 153 6.95 -16.44 6.04
N GLU A 154 5.95 -17.32 5.93
CA GLU A 154 5.38 -18.04 7.09
C GLU A 154 6.34 -19.07 7.70
N GLN A 155 7.37 -19.48 6.96
CA GLN A 155 8.41 -20.42 7.40
C GLN A 155 9.66 -19.71 7.95
N ASP A 156 9.60 -18.38 8.13
CA ASP A 156 10.67 -17.52 8.61
C ASP A 156 11.90 -17.46 7.69
N ASN A 157 11.76 -17.82 6.41
CA ASN A 157 12.79 -17.53 5.41
C ASN A 157 12.73 -16.04 5.06
N SER A 158 13.91 -15.44 4.84
CA SER A 158 14.01 -13.99 4.60
C SER A 158 14.68 -13.62 3.28
N GLN A 159 14.21 -12.52 2.70
CA GLN A 159 14.81 -11.86 1.53
C GLN A 159 15.11 -10.40 1.85
N LEU A 160 16.35 -9.96 1.60
CA LEU A 160 16.84 -8.62 1.94
C LEU A 160 16.76 -7.66 0.75
N PHE A 161 16.16 -6.50 0.96
CA PHE A 161 15.97 -5.47 -0.07
C PHE A 161 16.51 -4.11 0.38
N ARG A 162 17.16 -3.39 -0.53
CA ARG A 162 17.76 -2.06 -0.26
C ARG A 162 16.73 -0.93 -0.38
N VAL A 163 15.75 -0.95 0.52
CA VAL A 163 14.75 0.10 0.70
C VAL A 163 14.46 0.25 2.19
N ASN A 164 13.77 1.31 2.59
CA ASN A 164 13.31 1.48 3.97
C ASN A 164 11.80 1.18 4.09
N LEU A 165 11.33 0.90 5.31
CA LEU A 165 9.91 0.59 5.55
C LEU A 165 8.95 1.71 5.12
N HIS A 166 9.37 2.98 5.14
CA HIS A 166 8.50 4.08 4.72
C HIS A 166 8.24 4.05 3.21
N GLN A 167 9.26 3.69 2.41
CA GLN A 167 9.11 3.48 0.97
C GLN A 167 8.18 2.30 0.66
N VAL A 168 8.33 1.19 1.38
CA VAL A 168 7.45 0.02 1.25
C VAL A 168 6.02 0.35 1.64
N GLU A 169 5.81 1.04 2.78
CA GLU A 169 4.50 1.47 3.25
C GLU A 169 3.81 2.45 2.29
N ALA A 170 4.57 3.37 1.71
CA ALA A 170 4.04 4.32 0.73
C ALA A 170 3.57 3.63 -0.56
N MET A 171 4.28 2.57 -0.99
CA MET A 171 3.98 1.85 -2.23
C MET A 171 2.91 0.75 -2.04
N PHE A 172 2.87 0.10 -0.88
CA PHE A 172 2.08 -1.12 -0.65
C PHE A 172 1.19 -1.04 0.60
N GLY A 173 0.88 0.17 1.10
CA GLY A 173 0.10 0.37 2.33
C GLY A 173 -1.37 -0.08 2.27
N ASP A 174 -1.84 -0.48 1.10
CA ASP A 174 -3.11 -1.16 0.85
C ASP A 174 -3.02 -2.67 1.13
N VAL A 175 -1.84 -3.28 0.93
CA VAL A 175 -1.59 -4.71 1.16
C VAL A 175 -1.01 -4.97 2.55
N VAL A 176 -0.14 -4.07 3.03
CA VAL A 176 0.53 -4.21 4.33
C VAL A 176 0.13 -3.12 5.32
N ILE A 177 0.18 -3.46 6.61
CA ILE A 177 -0.20 -2.56 7.70
C ILE A 177 1.00 -2.28 8.58
N ARG A 178 1.23 -1.00 8.89
CA ARG A 178 2.25 -0.58 9.84
C ARG A 178 1.79 -0.78 11.27
N VAL A 179 2.44 -1.72 11.95
CA VAL A 179 2.08 -2.10 13.34
C VAL A 179 3.13 -1.63 14.35
N HIS A 180 4.35 -1.37 13.90
CA HIS A 180 5.44 -0.87 14.71
C HIS A 180 6.42 -0.07 13.85
N ARG A 181 7.25 0.78 14.46
CA ARG A 181 8.29 1.52 13.73
C ARG A 181 9.29 0.63 12.98
N SER A 182 9.35 -0.66 13.29
CA SER A 182 10.24 -1.63 12.66
C SER A 182 9.51 -2.77 11.94
N TYR A 183 8.16 -2.72 11.84
CA TYR A 183 7.39 -3.81 11.24
C TYR A 183 6.20 -3.33 10.41
N LEU A 184 6.08 -3.89 9.20
CA LEU A 184 4.85 -3.98 8.41
C LEU A 184 4.38 -5.44 8.42
N VAL A 185 3.08 -5.68 8.41
CA VAL A 185 2.53 -7.05 8.38
C VAL A 185 1.51 -7.21 7.27
N ASN A 186 1.46 -8.39 6.67
CA ASN A 186 0.36 -8.79 5.81
C ASN A 186 -0.83 -9.16 6.71
N ALA A 187 -1.97 -8.51 6.51
CA ALA A 187 -3.16 -8.71 7.35
C ALA A 187 -3.63 -10.17 7.34
N ALA A 188 -3.50 -10.85 6.20
CA ALA A 188 -3.94 -12.22 6.01
C ALA A 188 -3.11 -13.24 6.81
N ALA A 189 -1.85 -12.90 7.12
CA ALA A 189 -0.93 -13.77 7.84
C ALA A 189 -1.07 -13.68 9.38
N VAL A 190 -1.84 -12.71 9.89
CA VAL A 190 -2.04 -12.53 11.34
C VAL A 190 -2.98 -13.61 11.88
N THR A 191 -2.47 -14.48 12.74
CA THR A 191 -3.21 -15.60 13.32
C THR A 191 -3.93 -15.23 14.61
N ALA A 192 -3.33 -14.35 15.43
CA ALA A 192 -3.92 -13.91 16.69
C ALA A 192 -3.34 -12.58 17.17
N VAL A 193 -4.05 -11.94 18.10
CA VAL A 193 -3.57 -10.78 18.85
C VAL A 193 -3.64 -11.07 20.34
N GLU A 194 -2.54 -10.84 21.04
CA GLU A 194 -2.44 -11.08 22.47
C GLU A 194 -2.12 -9.80 23.22
N ARG A 195 -2.79 -9.60 24.37
CA ARG A 195 -2.38 -8.60 25.36
C ARG A 195 -1.40 -9.23 26.34
N LYS A 196 -0.16 -8.73 26.38
CA LYS A 196 0.86 -9.16 27.34
C LYS A 196 0.55 -8.61 28.74
N ARG A 197 1.21 -9.17 29.77
CA ARG A 197 1.02 -8.79 31.19
C ARG A 197 1.31 -7.32 31.46
N ASN A 198 2.22 -6.72 30.71
CA ASN A 198 2.55 -5.29 30.80
C ASN A 198 1.55 -4.38 30.07
N GLY A 199 0.43 -4.93 29.58
CA GLY A 199 -0.62 -4.20 28.88
C GLY A 199 -0.37 -3.99 27.38
N ARG A 200 0.83 -4.27 26.86
CA ARG A 200 1.16 -4.12 25.44
C ARG A 200 0.52 -5.21 24.59
N TYR A 201 0.19 -4.87 23.35
CA TYR A 201 -0.34 -5.81 22.37
C TYR A 201 0.78 -6.38 21.49
N VAL A 202 0.64 -7.64 21.14
CA VAL A 202 1.47 -8.31 20.12
C VAL A 202 0.59 -9.00 19.10
N LEU A 203 1.06 -9.08 17.87
CA LEU A 203 0.52 -9.93 16.83
C LEU A 203 1.26 -11.27 16.84
N LYS A 204 0.53 -12.33 16.50
CA LYS A 204 1.05 -13.67 16.21
C LYS A 204 0.97 -13.91 14.71
N ILE A 205 2.07 -14.39 14.14
CA ILE A 205 2.20 -14.81 12.74
C ILE A 205 2.98 -16.12 12.78
N GLY A 206 2.30 -17.25 12.62
CA GLY A 206 2.88 -18.55 12.97
C GLY A 206 3.43 -18.56 14.41
N GLU A 207 4.70 -18.90 14.56
CA GLU A 207 5.43 -18.87 15.84
C GLU A 207 6.01 -17.48 16.18
N THR A 208 6.09 -16.59 15.18
CA THR A 208 6.68 -15.26 15.32
C THR A 208 5.76 -14.31 16.08
N VAL A 209 6.36 -13.50 16.95
CA VAL A 209 5.66 -12.52 17.80
C VAL A 209 6.10 -11.11 17.44
N ILE A 210 5.19 -10.32 16.88
CA ILE A 210 5.46 -8.96 16.45
C ILE A 210 4.84 -7.96 17.43
N PRO A 211 5.59 -7.03 18.03
CA PRO A 211 5.02 -6.02 18.90
C PRO A 211 4.17 -5.02 18.12
N ILE A 212 3.06 -4.56 18.70
CA ILE A 212 2.34 -3.38 18.21
C ILE A 212 2.87 -2.17 18.99
N GLY A 213 3.38 -1.17 18.28
CA GLY A 213 3.82 0.08 18.89
C GLY A 213 2.62 0.90 19.38
N ASP A 214 2.77 1.58 20.52
CA ASP A 214 1.68 2.35 21.15
C ASP A 214 1.11 3.41 20.18
N SER A 215 1.97 4.06 19.39
CA SER A 215 1.57 5.05 18.36
C SER A 215 0.81 4.46 17.17
N HIS A 216 0.84 3.15 16.98
CA HIS A 216 0.16 2.45 15.88
C HIS A 216 -1.09 1.69 16.35
N LEU A 217 -1.25 1.47 17.66
CA LEU A 217 -2.29 0.61 18.22
C LEU A 217 -3.71 1.05 17.83
N ASP A 218 -4.00 2.35 17.91
CA ASP A 218 -5.35 2.85 17.62
C ASP A 218 -5.70 2.71 16.13
N ALA A 219 -4.75 3.02 15.23
CA ALA A 219 -4.93 2.82 13.79
C ALA A 219 -5.12 1.34 13.43
N VAL A 220 -4.36 0.44 14.06
CA VAL A 220 -4.51 -1.01 13.85
C VAL A 220 -5.87 -1.49 14.38
N ARG A 221 -6.32 -1.00 15.54
CA ARG A 221 -7.63 -1.35 16.11
C ARG A 221 -8.80 -0.84 15.27
N GLU A 222 -8.69 0.36 14.73
CA GLU A 222 -9.68 0.94 13.83
C GLU A 222 -9.80 0.14 12.53
N ARG A 223 -8.66 -0.23 11.93
CA ARG A 223 -8.64 -0.96 10.66
C ARG A 223 -8.98 -2.45 10.80
N HIS A 224 -8.62 -3.06 11.93
CA HIS A 224 -8.84 -4.49 12.19
C HIS A 224 -9.46 -4.74 13.58
N PRO A 225 -10.70 -4.28 13.85
CA PRO A 225 -11.32 -4.42 15.17
C PRO A 225 -11.51 -5.90 15.56
N GLY A 226 -11.79 -6.78 14.59
CA GLY A 226 -11.98 -8.21 14.81
C GLY A 226 -10.78 -8.93 15.43
N TRP A 227 -9.57 -8.42 15.23
CA TRP A 227 -8.36 -8.94 15.86
C TRP A 227 -8.35 -8.79 17.39
N PHE A 228 -8.97 -7.72 17.89
CA PHE A 228 -8.99 -7.40 19.32
C PHE A 228 -10.23 -7.91 20.05
N SER A 229 -11.23 -8.38 19.31
CA SER A 229 -12.50 -8.86 19.85
C SER A 229 -12.43 -10.27 20.43
N GLN A 230 -11.37 -11.02 20.14
CA GLN A 230 -11.15 -12.32 20.78
C GLN A 230 -10.84 -12.07 22.26
N ARG A 231 -11.81 -12.40 23.14
CA ARG A 231 -11.54 -12.46 24.58
C ARG A 231 -10.34 -13.41 24.74
N PRO A 232 -9.30 -13.03 25.51
CA PRO A 232 -8.22 -13.95 25.79
C PRO A 232 -8.87 -15.22 26.31
N ASN A 233 -8.65 -16.35 25.63
CA ASN A 233 -9.11 -17.65 26.11
C ASN A 233 -8.64 -17.70 27.57
N PRO A 234 -9.56 -17.68 28.56
CA PRO A 234 -9.14 -17.64 29.95
C PRO A 234 -8.26 -18.87 30.10
N ARG A 235 -6.95 -18.67 30.26
CA ARG A 235 -6.06 -19.78 30.59
C ARG A 235 -6.78 -20.47 31.75
N PRO A 236 -7.14 -21.76 31.65
CA PRO A 236 -7.74 -22.44 32.78
C PRO A 236 -6.83 -22.14 33.96
N LEU A 237 -7.36 -21.44 34.96
CA LEU A 237 -6.64 -21.13 36.20
C LEU A 237 -5.95 -22.44 36.56
N GLN A 238 -4.63 -22.40 36.59
CA GLN A 238 -3.79 -23.59 36.51
C GLN A 238 -4.39 -24.66 37.42
N SER A 239 -4.66 -25.85 36.89
CA SER A 239 -5.43 -26.90 37.58
C SER A 239 -4.85 -27.33 38.95
N TRP A 240 -3.63 -26.88 39.30
CA TRP A 240 -3.05 -27.04 40.63
C TRP A 240 -3.58 -26.05 41.69
N LEU A 241 -4.21 -24.93 41.29
CA LEU A 241 -4.80 -23.95 42.22
C LEU A 241 -6.14 -24.42 42.80
N TYR A 242 -6.78 -25.39 42.14
CA TYR A 242 -7.93 -26.12 42.64
C TYR A 242 -7.53 -27.59 42.74
N PRO A 243 -6.93 -28.04 43.86
CA PRO A 243 -6.78 -29.48 44.07
C PRO A 243 -8.15 -30.11 43.85
N LYS A 244 -8.21 -31.11 42.95
CA LYS A 244 -9.43 -31.90 42.76
C LYS A 244 -9.90 -32.31 44.15
N GLY A 245 -11.05 -31.77 44.57
CA GLY A 245 -11.70 -32.24 45.79
C GLY A 245 -11.85 -33.74 45.62
N ASP A 246 -11.32 -34.50 46.57
CA ASP A 246 -11.28 -35.95 46.52
C ASP A 246 -12.66 -36.51 46.17
N GLU A 247 -12.81 -37.02 44.95
CA GLU A 247 -14.00 -37.76 44.50
C GLU A 247 -14.08 -39.16 45.15
N ASN A 248 -13.41 -39.37 46.29
CA ASN A 248 -13.63 -40.52 47.15
C ASN A 248 -14.93 -40.27 47.93
N GLY A 249 -16.04 -40.50 47.23
CA GLY A 249 -17.38 -40.60 47.81
C GLY A 249 -17.37 -41.53 49.01
N VAL A 250 -17.45 -40.92 50.19
CA VAL A 250 -17.87 -41.56 51.42
C VAL A 250 -19.23 -42.21 51.15
N LYS A 251 -19.26 -43.55 51.12
CA LYS A 251 -20.52 -44.30 51.24
C LYS A 251 -21.06 -44.04 52.64
N LEU A 252 -22.05 -43.17 52.77
CA LEU A 252 -22.89 -43.11 53.97
C LEU A 252 -23.82 -44.33 53.93
N THR A 253 -23.46 -45.37 54.68
CA THR A 253 -24.40 -46.39 55.14
C THR A 253 -25.11 -45.85 56.38
N GLY A 254 -26.41 -45.66 56.27
CA GLY A 254 -27.34 -45.34 57.35
C GLY A 254 -28.76 -45.53 56.85
#